data_AF-A0A5N5GHP4-F1
#
_entry.id   AF-A0A5N5GHP4-F1
#
_cell.length_a   1.000
_cell.length_b   1.000
_cell.length_c   1.000
_cell.angle_alpha   90.00
_cell.angle_beta   90.00
_cell.angle_gamma   90.00
#
_symmetry.space_group_name_H-M   'P 1'
#
loop_
_entity.id
_entity.type
_entity.pdbx_description
1 polymer ?
#
loop_
_entity_poly.entity_id
_entity_poly.type
_entity_poly.pdbx_seq_one_letter_code
_entity_poly.pdbx_strand_id
1 'polypeptide(L)'
;MSLHERAVINLVSQLALSCDGAVLGVVLACAAVRTVIKFAYTSSALRKLRNAPYVKVSDLRAILAPDDSQPSDAKLVVLRGTVEAKSAVDGKSNSLKSSVFASQGTRNSAVVVQRTQTCVYKDRKNSIGFPFDLRSLILKPWREQESKDLRTVPFVLVEGSRRRVSEFVVVNVDESRHPLPLTTVYRNFHPVNASPYKYKLVDALFRHEYPIGFLDEEKILPLGKEITAVGLCSLKNGVPDIKSCKDLPYFLSEMSKDEMVVELTSRTRVLFWSGIVLVSMSIGILGYAVSRNWDKLKAWKQGRQSQQSIPAPDGNTETQIEEEEEVGEVPDGQLCVICLMRRRRSAFTPCGHRVCCHPCSISIQRNVTPCCPVCRQDIRASVRIYDS
;
A
#
# COMPACT_ATOMS: atom_id res chain seq x y z
N MET A 1 6.21 -4.81 16.43
CA MET A 1 5.40 -3.81 15.71
C MET A 1 6.33 -2.85 15.01
N SER A 2 6.35 -2.88 13.68
CA SER A 2 7.21 -1.98 12.90
C SER A 2 6.69 -0.54 12.96
N LEU A 3 7.58 0.46 12.82
CA LEU A 3 7.18 1.87 12.68
C LEU A 3 6.16 2.07 11.54
N HIS A 4 6.22 1.20 10.53
CA HIS A 4 5.31 1.19 9.40
C HIS A 4 3.87 0.81 9.80
N GLU A 5 3.70 -0.14 10.70
CA GLU A 5 2.39 -0.54 11.23
C GLU A 5 1.77 0.58 12.07
N ARG A 6 2.56 1.29 12.89
CA ARG A 6 2.07 2.43 13.69
C ARG A 6 1.66 3.62 12.82
N ALA A 7 2.41 3.93 11.78
CA ALA A 7 2.08 5.00 10.84
C ALA A 7 0.78 4.69 10.07
N VAL A 8 0.58 3.44 9.65
CA VAL A 8 -0.65 3.00 8.99
C VAL A 8 -1.85 3.06 9.94
N ILE A 9 -1.70 2.63 11.19
CA ILE A 9 -2.76 2.70 12.21
C ILE A 9 -3.17 4.15 12.46
N ASN A 10 -2.20 5.06 12.62
CA ASN A 10 -2.49 6.48 12.85
C ASN A 10 -3.17 7.13 11.64
N LEU A 11 -2.75 6.77 10.42
CA LEU A 11 -3.35 7.29 9.19
C LEU A 11 -4.79 6.78 8.99
N VAL A 12 -5.05 5.51 9.31
CA VAL A 12 -6.40 4.95 9.31
C VAL A 12 -7.28 5.63 10.38
N SER A 13 -6.75 5.89 11.57
CA SER A 13 -7.51 6.57 12.63
C SER A 13 -7.84 8.04 12.31
N GLN A 14 -6.94 8.76 11.62
CA GLN A 14 -7.16 10.14 11.24
C GLN A 14 -8.12 10.25 10.05
N LEU A 15 -8.00 9.39 9.04
CA LEU A 15 -8.99 9.31 7.95
C LEU A 15 -10.39 8.93 8.46
N ALA A 16 -10.48 8.10 9.49
CA ALA A 16 -11.75 7.74 10.10
C ALA A 16 -12.41 8.91 10.85
N LEU A 17 -11.63 9.89 11.29
CA LEU A 17 -12.12 11.06 12.02
C LEU A 17 -12.36 12.29 11.11
N SER A 18 -11.72 12.36 9.95
CA SER A 18 -11.75 13.56 9.09
C SER A 18 -12.57 13.42 7.80
N CYS A 19 -12.98 12.22 7.41
CA CYS A 19 -13.68 11.99 6.14
C CYS A 19 -15.14 11.56 6.32
N ASP A 20 -16.00 11.92 5.36
CA ASP A 20 -17.31 11.28 5.17
C ASP A 20 -17.12 9.75 5.20
N GLY A 21 -17.94 9.05 5.99
CA GLY A 21 -17.81 7.60 6.18
C GLY A 21 -17.70 6.80 4.88
N ALA A 22 -18.25 7.31 3.78
CA ALA A 22 -18.08 6.74 2.44
C ALA A 22 -16.62 6.62 1.98
N VAL A 23 -15.77 7.65 2.22
CA VAL A 23 -14.35 7.63 1.81
C VAL A 23 -13.58 6.58 2.62
N LEU A 24 -13.84 6.51 3.93
CA LEU A 24 -13.26 5.46 4.78
C LEU A 24 -13.67 4.06 4.30
N GLY A 25 -14.94 3.89 3.95
CA GLY A 25 -15.47 2.65 3.37
C GLY A 25 -14.76 2.24 2.09
N VAL A 26 -14.49 3.18 1.18
CA VAL A 26 -13.75 2.94 -0.08
C VAL A 26 -12.28 2.59 0.16
N VAL A 27 -11.60 3.28 1.09
CA VAL A 27 -10.20 2.97 1.43
C VAL A 27 -10.09 1.57 2.02
N LEU A 28 -11.00 1.20 2.93
CA LEU A 28 -11.07 -0.15 3.49
C LEU A 28 -11.41 -1.20 2.43
N ALA A 29 -12.28 -0.89 1.46
CA ALA A 29 -12.57 -1.77 0.33
C ALA A 29 -11.30 -2.05 -0.50
N CYS A 30 -10.52 -1.01 -0.83
CA CYS A 30 -9.25 -1.15 -1.54
C CYS A 30 -8.24 -1.99 -0.75
N ALA A 31 -8.15 -1.80 0.57
CA ALA A 31 -7.30 -2.60 1.43
C ALA A 31 -7.75 -4.08 1.49
N ALA A 32 -9.06 -4.31 1.55
CA ALA A 32 -9.65 -5.65 1.50
C ALA A 32 -9.31 -6.35 0.18
N VAL A 33 -9.49 -5.70 -0.97
CA VAL A 33 -9.14 -6.24 -2.29
C VAL A 33 -7.66 -6.63 -2.37
N ARG A 34 -6.75 -5.75 -1.91
CA ARG A 34 -5.31 -6.07 -1.85
C ARG A 34 -5.01 -7.27 -0.96
N THR A 35 -5.74 -7.41 0.15
CA THR A 35 -5.59 -8.54 1.09
C THR A 35 -6.07 -9.84 0.45
N VAL A 36 -7.19 -9.82 -0.29
CA VAL A 36 -7.70 -10.97 -1.03
C VAL A 36 -6.74 -11.41 -2.14
N ILE A 37 -6.18 -10.48 -2.91
CA ILE A 37 -5.17 -10.80 -3.94
C ILE A 37 -3.93 -11.46 -3.31
N LYS A 38 -3.42 -10.89 -2.20
CA LYS A 38 -2.29 -11.49 -1.46
C LYS A 38 -2.63 -12.87 -0.92
N PHE A 39 -3.85 -13.06 -0.41
CA PHE A 39 -4.33 -14.36 0.04
C PHE A 39 -4.39 -15.39 -1.10
N ALA A 40 -4.92 -15.02 -2.26
CA ALA A 40 -4.99 -15.90 -3.43
C ALA A 40 -3.60 -16.32 -3.91
N TYR A 41 -2.65 -15.38 -3.98
CA TYR A 41 -1.26 -15.69 -4.31
C TYR A 41 -0.61 -16.61 -3.27
N THR A 42 -0.71 -16.27 -1.98
CA THR A 42 -0.06 -17.02 -0.89
C THR A 42 -0.65 -18.43 -0.74
N SER A 43 -1.96 -18.59 -0.89
CA SER A 43 -2.63 -19.89 -0.84
C SER A 43 -2.30 -20.78 -2.04
N SER A 44 -2.17 -20.19 -3.23
CA SER A 44 -1.68 -20.90 -4.44
C SER A 44 -0.23 -21.35 -4.25
N ALA A 45 0.64 -20.46 -3.75
CA ALA A 45 2.03 -20.78 -3.42
C ALA A 45 2.14 -21.89 -2.36
N LEU A 46 1.33 -21.84 -1.30
CA LEU A 46 1.26 -22.88 -0.27
C LEU A 46 0.86 -24.23 -0.86
N ARG A 47 -0.14 -24.26 -1.74
CA ARG A 47 -0.57 -25.50 -2.43
C ARG A 47 0.55 -26.06 -3.30
N LYS A 48 1.21 -25.21 -4.08
CA LYS A 48 2.35 -25.59 -4.93
C LYS A 48 3.52 -26.14 -4.10
N LEU A 49 3.88 -25.46 -3.00
CA LEU A 49 4.97 -25.89 -2.11
C LEU A 49 4.66 -27.23 -1.41
N ARG A 50 3.40 -27.43 -0.98
CA ARG A 50 2.98 -28.69 -0.35
C ARG A 50 3.04 -29.87 -1.33
N ASN A 51 2.63 -29.64 -2.58
CA ASN A 51 2.63 -30.66 -3.63
C ASN A 51 4.04 -30.90 -4.21
N ALA A 52 4.98 -29.98 -4.05
CA ALA A 52 6.33 -30.13 -4.56
C ALA A 52 7.05 -31.28 -3.84
N PRO A 53 7.65 -32.25 -4.56
CA PRO A 53 8.41 -33.32 -3.94
C PRO A 53 9.64 -32.77 -3.22
N TYR A 54 9.91 -33.32 -2.04
CA TYR A 54 11.19 -33.12 -1.37
C TYR A 54 12.17 -34.15 -1.91
N VAL A 55 13.27 -33.69 -2.50
CA VAL A 55 14.21 -34.53 -3.25
C VAL A 55 15.62 -34.29 -2.73
N LYS A 56 16.35 -35.39 -2.54
CA LYS A 56 17.77 -35.40 -2.22
C LYS A 56 18.61 -35.06 -3.44
N VAL A 57 19.83 -34.55 -3.26
CA VAL A 57 20.65 -34.14 -4.40
C VAL A 57 20.99 -35.36 -5.26
N SER A 58 21.15 -36.53 -4.64
CA SER A 58 21.37 -37.80 -5.33
C SER A 58 20.22 -38.27 -6.21
N ASP A 59 18.98 -38.10 -5.75
CA ASP A 59 17.81 -38.62 -6.44
C ASP A 59 17.33 -37.71 -7.59
N LEU A 60 17.89 -36.50 -7.72
CA LEU A 60 17.48 -35.52 -8.73
C LEU A 60 17.64 -36.02 -10.17
N ARG A 61 18.74 -36.72 -10.48
CA ARG A 61 18.97 -37.25 -11.83
C ARG A 61 17.94 -38.32 -12.20
N ALA A 62 17.50 -39.13 -11.25
CA ALA A 62 16.48 -40.14 -11.47
C ALA A 62 15.09 -39.52 -11.73
N ILE A 63 14.78 -38.41 -11.04
CA ILE A 63 13.48 -37.71 -11.18
C ILE A 63 13.42 -36.84 -12.45
N LEU A 64 14.59 -36.38 -12.92
CA LEU A 64 14.75 -35.57 -14.14
C LEU A 64 15.11 -36.43 -15.37
N ALA A 65 15.19 -37.76 -15.23
CA ALA A 65 15.39 -38.65 -16.35
C ALA A 65 14.24 -38.42 -17.36
N PRO A 66 14.54 -38.24 -18.66
CA PRO A 66 13.53 -37.90 -19.63
C PRO A 66 12.54 -39.06 -19.80
N ASP A 67 11.25 -38.78 -19.60
CA ASP A 67 10.22 -39.50 -20.35
C ASP A 67 10.30 -38.97 -21.78
N ASP A 68 10.49 -39.85 -22.76
CA ASP A 68 10.77 -39.59 -24.19
C ASP A 68 9.69 -38.78 -24.95
N SER A 69 8.72 -38.18 -24.25
CA SER A 69 7.53 -37.59 -24.88
C SER A 69 7.41 -36.07 -24.83
N GLN A 70 8.24 -35.28 -24.12
CA GLN A 70 8.19 -33.81 -24.22
C GLN A 70 9.52 -33.08 -23.97
N PRO A 71 9.80 -31.98 -24.70
CA PRO A 71 10.98 -31.16 -24.47
C PRO A 71 10.80 -30.33 -23.20
N SER A 72 11.64 -30.56 -22.19
CA SER A 72 11.93 -29.62 -21.09
C SER A 72 10.77 -29.21 -20.17
N ASP A 73 10.06 -30.17 -19.58
CA ASP A 73 9.19 -29.86 -18.43
C ASP A 73 10.03 -29.59 -17.18
N ALA A 74 10.31 -28.31 -16.94
CA ALA A 74 10.99 -27.88 -15.73
C ALA A 74 10.12 -28.23 -14.51
N LYS A 75 10.61 -29.15 -13.67
CA LYS A 75 9.83 -29.71 -12.56
C LYS A 75 10.07 -28.91 -11.28
N LEU A 76 9.00 -28.54 -10.59
CA LEU A 76 9.10 -27.86 -9.29
C LEU A 76 9.59 -28.86 -8.24
N VAL A 77 10.72 -28.57 -7.59
CA VAL A 77 11.35 -29.43 -6.59
C VAL A 77 11.81 -28.60 -5.39
N VAL A 78 11.81 -29.23 -4.22
CA VAL A 78 12.42 -28.70 -2.99
C VAL A 78 13.60 -29.58 -2.63
N LEU A 79 14.79 -28.98 -2.52
CA LEU A 79 16.02 -29.68 -2.18
C LEU A 79 16.78 -28.94 -1.08
N ARG A 80 17.47 -29.66 -0.19
CA ARG A 80 18.27 -29.10 0.89
C ARG A 80 19.71 -29.55 0.71
N GLY A 81 20.65 -28.61 0.80
CA GLY A 81 22.07 -28.89 0.60
C GLY A 81 22.98 -27.85 1.22
N THR A 82 24.26 -28.18 1.29
CA THR A 82 25.32 -27.28 1.73
C THR A 82 25.87 -26.49 0.56
N VAL A 83 26.07 -25.19 0.77
CA VAL A 83 26.60 -24.27 -0.25
C VAL A 83 28.09 -24.52 -0.46
N GLU A 84 28.47 -24.88 -1.69
CA GLU A 84 29.87 -24.99 -2.11
C GLU A 84 30.14 -24.19 -3.38
N ALA A 85 31.38 -23.72 -3.55
CA ALA A 85 31.78 -23.07 -4.80
C ALA A 85 31.89 -24.10 -5.92
N LYS A 86 31.42 -23.78 -7.13
CA LYS A 86 31.51 -24.70 -8.27
C LYS A 86 32.95 -25.14 -8.56
N SER A 87 33.90 -24.24 -8.36
CA SER A 87 35.34 -24.50 -8.52
C SER A 87 35.91 -25.55 -7.56
N ALA A 88 35.29 -25.77 -6.40
CA ALA A 88 35.70 -26.81 -5.46
C ALA A 88 35.36 -28.21 -5.96
N VAL A 89 34.31 -28.33 -6.78
CA VAL A 89 33.79 -29.61 -7.29
C VAL A 89 34.43 -30.02 -8.61
N ASP A 90 34.76 -29.07 -9.48
CA ASP A 90 35.37 -29.33 -10.81
C ASP A 90 36.84 -29.83 -10.74
N GLY A 91 37.39 -30.10 -9.55
CA GLY A 91 38.69 -30.79 -9.37
C GLY A 91 39.92 -30.04 -9.90
N LYS A 92 39.78 -28.80 -10.39
CA LYS A 92 40.87 -27.98 -10.94
C LYS A 92 41.65 -27.33 -9.79
N SER A 93 42.35 -28.15 -9.01
CA SER A 93 42.98 -27.86 -7.71
C SER A 93 44.08 -26.78 -7.70
N ASN A 94 44.41 -26.15 -8.83
CA ASN A 94 45.44 -25.10 -8.88
C ASN A 94 44.90 -23.67 -8.66
N SER A 95 43.59 -23.49 -8.47
CA SER A 95 42.97 -22.17 -8.29
C SER A 95 42.30 -21.98 -6.94
N LEU A 96 42.83 -22.61 -5.87
CA LEU A 96 42.29 -22.60 -4.50
C LEU A 96 42.12 -21.19 -3.87
N LYS A 97 42.52 -20.12 -4.59
CA LYS A 97 42.45 -18.72 -4.17
C LYS A 97 41.57 -17.82 -5.06
N SER A 98 41.04 -18.26 -6.20
CA SER A 98 40.64 -17.29 -7.25
C SER A 98 39.15 -17.12 -7.54
N SER A 99 38.21 -17.74 -6.81
CA SER A 99 36.77 -17.55 -7.10
C SER A 99 35.89 -17.29 -5.88
N VAL A 100 36.47 -17.16 -4.70
CA VAL A 100 35.72 -16.96 -3.48
C VAL A 100 35.98 -15.54 -3.00
N PHE A 101 34.93 -14.75 -2.83
CA PHE A 101 35.09 -13.42 -2.28
C PHE A 101 35.52 -13.53 -0.82
N ALA A 102 36.67 -12.96 -0.49
CA ALA A 102 37.03 -12.66 0.89
C ALA A 102 36.35 -11.32 1.24
N SER A 103 35.48 -11.33 2.25
CA SER A 103 34.94 -10.07 2.79
C SER A 103 36.08 -9.19 3.31
N GLN A 104 35.96 -7.89 3.09
CA GLN A 104 37.01 -6.92 3.44
C GLN A 104 37.20 -6.80 4.96
N GLY A 105 36.21 -7.22 5.76
CA GLY A 105 36.25 -7.22 7.23
C GLY A 105 36.40 -8.60 7.88
N THR A 106 36.15 -9.69 7.15
CA THR A 106 36.13 -11.05 7.71
C THR A 106 36.74 -12.02 6.73
N ARG A 107 37.68 -12.85 7.17
CA ARG A 107 38.32 -13.92 6.38
C ARG A 107 37.35 -15.08 6.08
N ASN A 108 36.07 -14.79 5.86
CA ASN A 108 35.04 -15.74 5.55
C ASN A 108 34.87 -15.81 4.03
N SER A 109 34.94 -17.03 3.53
CA SER A 109 34.72 -17.40 2.15
C SER A 109 33.23 -17.38 1.82
N ALA A 110 32.82 -16.60 0.81
CA ALA A 110 31.42 -16.49 0.38
C ALA A 110 31.22 -16.60 -1.13
N VAL A 111 30.02 -17.07 -1.52
CA VAL A 111 29.60 -17.24 -2.93
C VAL A 111 28.73 -16.10 -3.45
N VAL A 112 28.00 -15.44 -2.55
CA VAL A 112 27.21 -14.24 -2.86
C VAL A 112 27.61 -13.16 -1.88
N VAL A 113 27.89 -11.96 -2.40
CA VAL A 113 28.19 -10.77 -1.61
C VAL A 113 27.25 -9.66 -2.07
N GLN A 114 26.47 -9.13 -1.13
CA GLN A 114 25.62 -7.97 -1.31
C GLN A 114 26.15 -6.82 -0.46
N ARG A 115 26.53 -5.72 -1.11
CA ARG A 115 26.92 -4.48 -0.47
C ARG A 115 25.81 -3.46 -0.64
N THR A 116 25.32 -2.94 0.48
CA THR A 116 24.28 -1.92 0.50
C THR A 116 24.81 -0.71 1.25
N GLN A 117 24.85 0.44 0.59
CA GLN A 117 25.14 1.71 1.23
C GLN A 117 23.85 2.52 1.31
N THR A 118 23.48 2.88 2.53
CA THR A 118 22.22 3.59 2.83
C THR A 118 22.54 4.93 3.47
N CYS A 119 21.99 6.01 2.92
CA CYS A 119 22.11 7.33 3.51
C CYS A 119 21.08 7.48 4.63
N VAL A 120 21.55 7.70 5.86
CA VAL A 120 20.68 7.84 7.04
C VAL A 120 20.42 9.32 7.29
N TYR A 121 19.14 9.70 7.31
CA TYR A 121 18.70 11.06 7.59
C TYR A 121 18.18 11.21 9.02
N LYS A 122 18.40 12.38 9.63
CA LYS A 122 17.81 12.72 10.92
C LYS A 122 16.50 13.44 10.72
N ASP A 123 15.40 12.79 11.09
CA ASP A 123 14.15 13.50 11.29
C ASP A 123 14.22 14.29 12.60
N ARG A 124 14.10 15.61 12.50
CA ARG A 124 13.87 16.44 13.68
C ARG A 124 12.42 16.19 14.14
N LYS A 125 12.25 15.64 15.36
CA LYS A 125 10.94 15.52 16.02
C LYS A 125 10.18 16.85 15.88
N ASN A 126 9.04 16.80 15.21
CA ASN A 126 8.19 17.96 15.00
C ASN A 126 7.68 18.44 16.37
N SER A 127 8.15 19.60 16.84
CA SER A 127 7.68 20.24 18.07
C SER A 127 6.45 21.13 17.83
N ILE A 128 5.78 20.99 16.69
CA ILE A 128 4.59 21.77 16.34
C ILE A 128 3.50 20.77 15.92
N GLY A 129 2.44 20.69 16.71
CA GLY A 129 1.34 19.72 16.60
C GLY A 129 0.42 19.90 15.39
N PHE A 130 0.97 19.86 14.17
CA PHE A 130 0.17 19.65 12.96
C PHE A 130 0.16 18.15 12.60
N PRO A 131 -1.02 17.52 12.43
CA PRO A 131 -1.16 16.06 12.39
C PRO A 131 -0.92 15.39 11.03
N PHE A 132 -0.57 16.13 9.98
CA PHE A 132 -0.40 15.57 8.63
C PHE A 132 1.03 15.72 8.11
N ASP A 133 1.79 14.63 8.16
CA ASP A 133 3.03 14.48 7.40
C ASP A 133 2.84 13.52 6.22
N LEU A 134 2.00 13.94 5.27
CA LEU A 134 1.83 13.27 3.97
C LEU A 134 3.12 13.32 3.14
N ARG A 135 4.08 14.21 3.46
CA ARG A 135 5.35 14.33 2.72
C ARG A 135 6.29 13.17 3.00
N SER A 136 6.32 12.65 4.23
CA SER A 136 7.05 11.41 4.56
C SER A 136 6.59 10.19 3.74
N LEU A 137 5.36 10.20 3.19
CA LEU A 137 4.78 9.11 2.40
C LEU A 137 4.97 9.33 0.89
N ILE A 138 4.94 10.58 0.42
CA ILE A 138 5.06 10.93 -1.01
C ILE A 138 6.53 11.08 -1.45
N LEU A 139 7.43 11.56 -0.57
CA LEU A 139 8.86 11.77 -0.88
C LEU A 139 9.78 10.60 -0.51
N LYS A 140 9.30 9.57 0.21
CA LYS A 140 10.10 8.37 0.51
C LYS A 140 10.66 7.61 -0.71
N PRO A 141 9.94 7.45 -1.85
CA PRO A 141 10.48 6.71 -2.98
C PRO A 141 11.72 7.37 -3.61
N TRP A 142 11.90 8.68 -3.38
CA TRP A 142 13.04 9.46 -3.87
C TRP A 142 14.16 9.64 -2.84
N ARG A 143 13.94 9.27 -1.56
CA ARG A 143 14.81 9.63 -0.42
C ARG A 143 15.77 8.56 0.04
N GLU A 144 15.48 7.29 -0.23
CA GLU A 144 16.40 6.20 0.07
C GLU A 144 17.26 5.95 -1.17
N GLN A 145 18.31 6.77 -1.35
CA GLN A 145 19.35 6.45 -2.32
C GLN A 145 20.15 5.26 -1.77
N GLU A 146 19.61 4.06 -1.98
CA GLU A 146 20.28 2.80 -1.69
C GLU A 146 21.09 2.39 -2.92
N SER A 147 22.41 2.43 -2.83
CA SER A 147 23.24 1.73 -3.82
C SER A 147 23.35 0.28 -3.38
N LYS A 148 22.90 -0.64 -4.24
CA LYS A 148 23.00 -2.10 -4.04
C LYS A 148 23.95 -2.66 -5.09
N ASP A 149 25.11 -3.13 -4.66
CA ASP A 149 26.04 -3.91 -5.50
C ASP A 149 25.91 -5.38 -5.10
N LEU A 150 25.51 -6.23 -6.05
CA LEU A 150 25.37 -7.67 -5.86
C LEU A 150 26.39 -8.39 -6.73
N ARG A 151 27.29 -9.14 -6.08
CA ARG A 151 28.28 -9.97 -6.76
C ARG A 151 28.03 -11.43 -6.44
N THR A 152 27.93 -12.24 -7.48
CA THR A 152 27.65 -13.67 -7.39
C THR A 152 28.78 -14.44 -8.07
N VAL A 153 29.15 -15.57 -7.46
CA VAL A 153 30.02 -16.58 -8.07
C VAL A 153 29.17 -17.82 -8.32
N PRO A 154 29.36 -18.54 -9.43
CA PRO A 154 28.69 -19.82 -9.64
C PRO A 154 28.93 -20.77 -8.46
N PHE A 155 27.84 -21.16 -7.80
CA PHE A 155 27.89 -22.08 -6.66
C PHE A 155 26.93 -23.25 -6.87
N VAL A 156 27.18 -24.30 -6.11
CA VAL A 156 26.47 -25.56 -6.18
C VAL A 156 25.95 -25.95 -4.80
N LEU A 157 24.89 -26.74 -4.79
CA LEU A 157 24.37 -27.38 -3.59
C LEU A 157 24.77 -28.85 -3.60
N VAL A 158 25.37 -29.28 -2.50
CA VAL A 158 25.87 -30.65 -2.28
C VAL A 158 25.11 -31.28 -1.12
N GLU A 159 24.91 -32.59 -1.17
CA GLU A 159 24.26 -33.36 -0.10
C GLU A 159 25.27 -33.85 0.95
N GLY A 160 25.15 -33.32 2.17
CA GLY A 160 25.93 -33.74 3.33
C GLY A 160 27.41 -33.29 3.30
N SER A 161 28.06 -33.32 4.46
CA SER A 161 29.45 -32.89 4.65
C SER A 161 30.52 -33.91 4.18
N ARG A 162 30.14 -34.93 3.40
CA ARG A 162 31.05 -36.03 3.03
C ARG A 162 31.79 -35.72 1.73
N ARG A 163 33.13 -35.80 1.81
CA ARG A 163 34.17 -35.56 0.78
C ARG A 163 34.07 -36.35 -0.54
N ARG A 164 32.97 -37.04 -0.85
CA ARG A 164 32.73 -37.63 -2.18
C ARG A 164 31.63 -36.83 -2.87
N VAL A 165 32.04 -35.71 -3.47
CA VAL A 165 31.15 -34.82 -4.23
C VAL A 165 30.91 -35.43 -5.62
N SER A 166 30.07 -36.46 -5.72
CA SER A 166 29.68 -37.00 -7.02
C SER A 166 28.42 -36.34 -7.56
N GLU A 167 27.57 -35.78 -6.69
CA GLU A 167 26.27 -35.24 -7.07
C GLU A 167 26.07 -33.85 -6.49
N PHE A 168 25.87 -32.89 -7.39
CA PHE A 168 25.73 -31.48 -7.08
C PHE A 168 24.68 -30.86 -8.00
N VAL A 169 24.05 -29.78 -7.55
CA VAL A 169 23.09 -29.00 -8.33
C VAL A 169 23.60 -27.59 -8.49
N VAL A 170 23.61 -27.11 -9.73
CA VAL A 170 24.00 -25.73 -10.02
C VAL A 170 22.83 -24.81 -9.73
N VAL A 171 23.06 -23.80 -8.88
CA VAL A 171 22.04 -22.81 -8.55
C VAL A 171 22.20 -21.60 -9.45
N ASN A 172 21.16 -21.28 -10.22
CA ASN A 172 21.14 -20.07 -11.05
C ASN A 172 20.37 -18.94 -10.34
N VAL A 173 21.10 -17.91 -9.93
CA VAL A 173 20.57 -16.76 -9.17
C VAL A 173 20.22 -15.56 -10.07
N ASP A 174 20.72 -15.53 -11.31
CA ASP A 174 20.73 -14.34 -12.18
C ASP A 174 19.32 -13.85 -12.57
N GLU A 175 18.34 -14.76 -12.65
CA GLU A 175 16.95 -14.45 -13.01
C GLU A 175 16.05 -14.19 -11.78
N SER A 176 16.57 -14.30 -10.55
CA SER A 176 15.75 -14.27 -9.33
C SER A 176 15.62 -12.87 -8.72
N ARG A 177 14.39 -12.48 -8.33
CA ARG A 177 14.11 -11.26 -7.55
C ARG A 177 13.78 -11.56 -6.09
N HIS A 178 13.93 -12.81 -5.68
CA HIS A 178 13.58 -13.27 -4.34
C HIS A 178 14.67 -12.91 -3.33
N PRO A 179 14.30 -12.66 -2.06
CA PRO A 179 15.28 -12.38 -1.02
C PRO A 179 16.17 -13.61 -0.81
N LEU A 180 17.48 -13.39 -0.84
CA LEU A 180 18.48 -14.43 -0.59
C LEU A 180 18.80 -14.51 0.92
N PRO A 181 19.11 -15.70 1.46
CA PRO A 181 19.43 -15.91 2.88
C PRO A 181 20.87 -15.44 3.20
N LEU A 182 21.07 -14.13 3.12
CA LEU A 182 22.36 -13.50 3.34
C LEU A 182 22.57 -13.17 4.82
N THR A 183 23.75 -13.47 5.32
CA THR A 183 24.16 -13.18 6.70
C THR A 183 24.90 -11.83 6.71
N THR A 184 24.50 -10.90 7.56
CA THR A 184 25.22 -9.64 7.73
C THR A 184 26.56 -9.91 8.40
N VAL A 185 27.65 -9.53 7.74
CA VAL A 185 29.02 -9.81 8.20
C VAL A 185 29.80 -8.55 8.48
N TYR A 186 29.47 -7.44 7.82
CA TYR A 186 30.03 -6.14 8.14
C TYR A 186 28.91 -5.10 8.18
N ARG A 187 28.95 -4.24 9.19
CA ARG A 187 28.03 -3.12 9.34
C ARG A 187 28.80 -1.97 9.96
N ASN A 188 29.03 -0.92 9.19
CA ASN A 188 29.73 0.27 9.69
C ASN A 188 28.97 1.53 9.34
N PHE A 189 28.91 2.45 10.31
CA PHE A 189 28.28 3.74 10.15
C PHE A 189 29.36 4.80 10.03
N HIS A 190 29.41 5.46 8.87
CA HIS A 190 30.31 6.56 8.59
C HIS A 190 29.56 7.88 8.78
N PRO A 191 29.77 8.58 9.91
CA PRO A 191 29.18 9.89 10.11
C PRO A 191 29.75 10.87 9.10
N VAL A 192 28.89 11.67 8.48
CA VAL A 192 29.35 12.78 7.65
C VAL A 192 29.60 13.96 8.58
N ASN A 193 30.88 14.26 8.81
CA ASN A 193 31.31 15.44 9.57
C ASN A 193 31.07 16.70 8.74
N ALA A 194 29.81 17.11 8.64
CA ALA A 194 29.46 18.37 8.01
C ALA A 194 29.76 19.52 8.98
N SER A 195 30.62 20.45 8.59
CA SER A 195 30.85 21.66 9.38
C SER A 195 29.56 22.48 9.46
N PRO A 196 29.12 22.92 10.67
CA PRO A 196 27.81 23.54 10.91
C PRO A 196 27.52 24.81 10.10
N TYR A 197 28.52 25.37 9.42
CA TYR A 197 28.44 26.62 8.68
C TYR A 197 28.19 26.43 7.16
N LYS A 198 28.49 25.27 6.57
CA LYS A 198 28.37 25.07 5.10
C LYS A 198 26.95 24.76 4.61
N TYR A 199 26.10 24.20 5.46
CA TYR A 199 24.74 23.76 5.09
C TYR A 199 23.62 24.64 5.65
N LYS A 200 23.96 25.71 6.37
CA LYS A 200 22.98 26.68 6.91
C LYS A 200 22.12 27.34 5.83
N LEU A 201 22.65 27.46 4.61
CA LEU A 201 21.95 28.01 3.44
C LEU A 201 21.02 26.98 2.77
N VAL A 202 21.33 25.68 2.91
CA VAL A 202 20.48 24.57 2.44
C VAL A 202 19.33 24.32 3.44
N ASP A 203 19.57 24.54 4.73
CA ASP A 203 18.58 24.47 5.83
C ASP A 203 17.43 25.49 5.69
N ALA A 204 17.67 26.60 4.97
CA ALA A 204 16.65 27.62 4.69
C ALA A 204 15.68 27.21 3.56
N LEU A 205 16.12 26.34 2.63
CA LEU A 205 15.35 25.90 1.47
C LEU A 205 14.70 24.53 1.67
N PHE A 206 15.36 23.62 2.40
CA PHE A 206 14.88 22.26 2.65
C PHE A 206 14.53 22.08 4.13
N ARG A 207 13.25 22.33 4.43
CA ARG A 207 12.62 22.13 5.73
C ARG A 207 12.87 20.68 6.25
N HIS A 208 13.80 20.57 7.21
CA HIS A 208 13.83 19.62 8.36
C HIS A 208 14.49 18.24 8.25
N GLU A 209 15.28 17.91 7.22
CA GLU A 209 16.03 16.65 7.18
C GLU A 209 17.48 16.85 6.73
N TYR A 210 18.44 16.47 7.60
CA TYR A 210 19.87 16.47 7.27
C TYR A 210 20.42 15.04 7.24
N PRO A 211 21.28 14.69 6.26
CA PRO A 211 21.97 13.40 6.25
C PRO A 211 22.94 13.34 7.44
N ILE A 212 22.80 12.32 8.29
CA ILE A 212 23.69 12.08 9.44
C ILE A 212 24.96 11.37 8.97
N GLY A 213 24.82 10.45 8.02
CA GLY A 213 25.91 9.60 7.60
C GLY A 213 25.50 8.50 6.64
N PHE A 214 26.50 7.77 6.17
CA PHE A 214 26.33 6.59 5.33
C PHE A 214 26.46 5.33 6.19
N LEU A 215 25.49 4.44 6.08
CA LEU A 215 25.53 3.11 6.70
C LEU A 215 25.88 2.10 5.62
N ASP A 216 27.08 1.54 5.72
CA ASP A 216 27.60 0.49 4.84
C ASP A 216 27.32 -0.88 5.49
N GLU A 217 26.49 -1.67 4.82
CA GLU A 217 26.16 -3.04 5.19
C GLU A 217 26.67 -4.02 4.13
N GLU A 218 27.45 -5.03 4.55
CA GLU A 218 27.86 -6.16 3.71
C GLU A 218 27.18 -7.44 4.22
N LYS A 219 26.40 -8.07 3.35
CA LYS A 219 25.71 -9.33 3.60
C LYS A 219 26.27 -10.40 2.66
N ILE A 220 26.57 -11.58 3.19
CA ILE A 220 27.20 -12.65 2.41
C ILE A 220 26.47 -13.98 2.58
N LEU A 221 26.52 -14.84 1.56
CA LEU A 221 26.17 -16.25 1.65
C LEU A 221 27.47 -17.07 1.85
N PRO A 222 27.77 -17.53 3.08
CA PRO A 222 29.01 -18.23 3.36
C PRO A 222 29.00 -19.67 2.82
N LEU A 223 30.20 -20.20 2.55
CA LEU A 223 30.39 -21.61 2.22
C LEU A 223 30.05 -22.52 3.41
N GLY A 224 29.58 -23.73 3.13
CA GLY A 224 29.23 -24.74 4.13
C GLY A 224 27.91 -24.47 4.88
N LYS A 225 27.22 -23.38 4.55
CA LYS A 225 25.89 -23.10 5.12
C LYS A 225 24.86 -24.05 4.50
N GLU A 226 24.03 -24.65 5.33
CA GLU A 226 22.87 -25.42 4.86
C GLU A 226 21.76 -24.48 4.43
N ILE A 227 21.26 -24.65 3.21
CA ILE A 227 20.12 -23.92 2.69
C ILE A 227 19.17 -24.87 1.94
N THR A 228 17.89 -24.50 1.94
CA THR A 228 16.84 -25.13 1.14
C THR A 228 16.63 -24.31 -0.12
N ALA A 229 16.70 -24.95 -1.27
CA ALA A 229 16.35 -24.37 -2.56
C ALA A 229 14.98 -24.87 -3.02
N VAL A 230 14.15 -23.94 -3.49
CA VAL A 230 12.80 -24.19 -4.01
C VAL A 230 12.71 -23.59 -5.39
N GLY A 231 12.51 -24.41 -6.41
CA GLY A 231 12.60 -23.93 -7.76
C GLY A 231 12.29 -24.96 -8.82
N LEU A 232 12.37 -24.51 -10.06
CA LEU A 232 12.22 -25.34 -11.23
C LEU A 232 13.59 -25.97 -11.54
N CYS A 233 13.64 -27.30 -11.49
CA CYS A 233 14.81 -28.06 -11.87
C CYS A 233 14.74 -28.46 -13.34
N SER A 234 15.84 -28.26 -14.07
CA SER A 234 16.05 -28.76 -15.42
C SER A 234 17.40 -29.47 -15.53
N LEU A 235 17.60 -30.22 -16.61
CA LEU A 235 18.89 -30.83 -16.92
C LEU A 235 19.51 -30.07 -18.10
N LYS A 236 20.58 -29.33 -17.85
CA LYS A 236 21.35 -28.65 -18.90
C LYS A 236 22.67 -29.38 -19.13
N ASN A 237 22.88 -29.90 -20.33
CA ASN A 237 24.11 -30.58 -20.72
C ASN A 237 24.51 -31.71 -19.75
N GLY A 238 23.52 -32.45 -19.22
CA GLY A 238 23.74 -33.53 -18.24
C GLY A 238 24.04 -33.08 -16.81
N VAL A 239 23.97 -31.78 -16.51
CA VAL A 239 24.12 -31.20 -15.17
C VAL A 239 22.78 -30.64 -14.68
N PRO A 240 22.30 -31.02 -13.49
CA PRO A 240 21.05 -30.48 -12.95
C PRO A 240 21.22 -29.01 -12.57
N ASP A 241 20.34 -28.16 -13.08
CA ASP A 241 20.26 -26.74 -12.75
C ASP A 241 18.92 -26.41 -12.09
N ILE A 242 18.96 -25.58 -11.03
CA ILE A 242 17.75 -25.09 -10.35
C ILE A 242 17.59 -23.59 -10.58
N LYS A 243 16.38 -23.21 -11.00
CA LYS A 243 15.97 -21.82 -11.25
C LYS A 243 14.84 -21.39 -10.33
N SER A 244 14.78 -20.09 -10.06
CA SER A 244 13.71 -19.44 -9.29
C SER A 244 12.34 -19.58 -9.98
N CYS A 245 11.30 -19.92 -9.19
CA CYS A 245 9.91 -19.91 -9.65
C CYS A 245 9.22 -18.59 -9.28
N LYS A 246 8.51 -17.95 -10.22
CA LYS A 246 7.80 -16.67 -9.98
C LYS A 246 6.55 -16.84 -9.09
N ASP A 247 6.01 -18.05 -9.06
CA ASP A 247 4.77 -18.36 -8.32
C ASP A 247 5.00 -18.66 -6.83
N LEU A 248 6.26 -18.79 -6.41
CA LEU A 248 6.61 -19.03 -5.02
C LEU A 248 7.37 -17.81 -4.46
N PRO A 249 7.17 -17.47 -3.18
CA PRO A 249 7.84 -16.34 -2.53
C PRO A 249 9.27 -16.65 -2.06
N TYR A 250 9.71 -17.91 -2.16
CA TYR A 250 11.04 -18.36 -1.74
C TYR A 250 11.77 -18.98 -2.92
N PHE A 251 13.06 -18.69 -3.04
CA PHE A 251 13.99 -19.40 -3.92
C PHE A 251 15.06 -20.12 -3.12
N LEU A 252 15.80 -19.38 -2.29
CA LEU A 252 16.74 -19.92 -1.31
C LEU A 252 16.28 -19.48 0.07
N SER A 253 16.24 -20.41 1.03
CA SER A 253 15.86 -20.14 2.41
C SER A 253 16.69 -20.98 3.38
N GLU A 254 16.90 -20.48 4.59
CA GLU A 254 17.51 -21.25 5.68
C GLU A 254 16.50 -22.24 6.30
N MET A 255 15.21 -21.99 6.08
CA MET A 255 14.13 -22.80 6.63
C MET A 255 14.02 -24.14 5.91
N SER A 256 13.62 -25.17 6.64
CA SER A 256 13.23 -26.46 6.10
C SER A 256 11.89 -26.39 5.35
N LYS A 257 11.58 -27.41 4.55
CA LYS A 257 10.29 -27.50 3.84
C LYS A 257 9.10 -27.38 4.79
N ASP A 258 9.15 -28.06 5.93
CA ASP A 258 8.05 -28.09 6.90
C ASP A 258 7.86 -26.73 7.58
N GLU A 259 8.96 -26.07 7.96
CA GLU A 259 8.93 -24.71 8.52
C GLU A 259 8.34 -23.70 7.52
N MET A 260 8.74 -23.76 6.24
CA MET A 260 8.19 -22.91 5.20
C MET A 260 6.68 -23.14 5.00
N VAL A 261 6.22 -24.40 5.07
CA VAL A 261 4.80 -24.75 4.96
C VAL A 261 4.02 -24.23 6.17
N VAL A 262 4.56 -24.34 7.38
CA VAL A 262 3.95 -23.80 8.60
C VAL A 262 3.86 -22.28 8.54
N GLU A 263 4.93 -21.60 8.12
CA GLU A 263 4.95 -20.14 7.96
C GLU A 263 3.88 -19.68 6.94
N LEU A 264 3.85 -20.28 5.75
CA LEU A 264 2.86 -19.96 4.71
C LEU A 264 1.43 -20.29 5.15
N THR A 265 1.21 -21.36 5.91
CA THR A 265 -0.10 -21.70 6.47
C THR A 265 -0.54 -20.64 7.47
N SER A 266 0.35 -20.21 8.36
CA SER A 266 0.07 -19.16 9.34
C SER A 266 -0.27 -17.83 8.65
N ARG A 267 0.52 -17.45 7.65
CA ARG A 267 0.35 -16.22 6.86
C ARG A 267 -0.95 -16.25 6.06
N THR A 268 -1.29 -17.39 5.45
CA THR A 268 -2.54 -17.60 4.72
C THR A 268 -3.74 -17.48 5.66
N ARG A 269 -3.66 -18.07 6.86
CA ARG A 269 -4.71 -17.96 7.88
C ARG A 269 -4.88 -16.51 8.33
N VAL A 270 -3.80 -15.79 8.61
CA VAL A 270 -3.86 -14.37 8.99
C VAL A 270 -4.47 -13.51 7.88
N LEU A 271 -4.03 -13.69 6.63
CA LEU A 271 -4.60 -12.99 5.46
C LEU A 271 -6.08 -13.30 5.24
N PHE A 272 -6.50 -14.54 5.48
CA PHE A 272 -7.90 -14.94 5.39
C PHE A 272 -8.78 -14.20 6.40
N TRP A 273 -8.44 -14.28 7.69
CA TRP A 273 -9.23 -13.65 8.75
C TRP A 273 -9.19 -12.12 8.68
N SER A 274 -8.03 -11.53 8.42
CA SER A 274 -7.92 -10.08 8.20
C SER A 274 -8.72 -9.61 6.98
N GLY A 275 -8.73 -10.39 5.90
CA GLY A 275 -9.54 -10.13 4.72
C GLY A 275 -11.04 -10.08 5.05
N ILE A 276 -11.55 -11.08 5.78
CA ILE A 276 -12.96 -11.14 6.21
C ILE A 276 -13.33 -9.90 7.04
N VAL A 277 -12.51 -9.55 8.03
CA VAL A 277 -12.76 -8.39 8.91
C VAL A 277 -12.77 -7.07 8.12
N LEU A 278 -11.83 -6.89 7.19
CA LEU A 278 -11.78 -5.68 6.36
C LEU A 278 -12.98 -5.57 5.42
N VAL A 279 -13.41 -6.69 4.82
CA VAL A 279 -14.60 -6.75 3.96
C VAL A 279 -15.86 -6.41 4.77
N SER A 280 -16.06 -7.03 5.93
CA SER A 280 -17.24 -6.79 6.76
C SER A 280 -17.31 -5.34 7.24
N MET A 281 -16.18 -4.77 7.67
CA MET A 281 -16.11 -3.36 8.10
C MET A 281 -16.39 -2.41 6.93
N SER A 282 -15.84 -2.69 5.75
CA SER A 282 -16.08 -1.87 4.56
C SER A 282 -17.56 -1.88 4.13
N ILE A 283 -18.19 -3.06 4.09
CA ILE A 283 -19.61 -3.20 3.76
C ILE A 283 -20.49 -2.46 4.77
N GLY A 284 -20.20 -2.61 6.07
CA GLY A 284 -20.96 -1.93 7.13
C GLY A 284 -20.90 -0.41 7.02
N ILE A 285 -19.71 0.15 6.81
CA ILE A 285 -19.49 1.60 6.72
C ILE A 285 -20.15 2.16 5.44
N LEU A 286 -19.97 1.48 4.31
CA LEU A 286 -20.53 1.94 3.04
C LEU A 286 -22.06 1.80 3.01
N GLY A 287 -22.60 0.71 3.56
CA GLY A 287 -24.03 0.48 3.74
C GLY A 287 -24.68 1.56 4.62
N TYR A 288 -24.05 1.91 5.73
CA TYR A 288 -24.51 3.00 6.62
C TYR A 288 -24.47 4.38 5.94
N ALA A 289 -23.42 4.66 5.15
CA ALA A 289 -23.34 5.91 4.40
C ALA A 289 -24.46 6.00 3.35
N VAL A 290 -24.76 4.90 2.66
CA VAL A 290 -25.86 4.81 1.68
C VAL A 290 -27.21 4.99 2.36
N SER A 291 -27.49 4.30 3.48
CA SER A 291 -28.78 4.41 4.18
C SER A 291 -29.05 5.82 4.69
N ARG A 292 -28.02 6.47 5.28
CA ARG A 292 -28.13 7.85 5.78
C ARG A 292 -28.42 8.86 4.66
N ASN A 293 -27.90 8.63 3.46
CA ASN A 293 -28.20 9.47 2.30
C ASN A 293 -29.57 9.13 1.68
N TRP A 294 -29.97 7.86 1.76
CA TRP A 294 -31.27 7.40 1.29
C TRP A 294 -32.43 8.00 2.08
N ASP A 295 -32.28 8.14 3.41
CA ASP A 295 -33.31 8.75 4.26
C ASP A 295 -33.56 10.23 3.88
N LYS A 296 -32.49 10.98 3.59
CA LYS A 296 -32.58 12.37 3.09
C LYS A 296 -33.28 12.43 1.72
N LEU A 297 -32.96 11.49 0.83
CA LEU A 297 -33.57 11.41 -0.49
C LEU A 297 -35.03 10.97 -0.44
N LYS A 298 -35.40 10.07 0.48
CA LYS A 298 -36.76 9.59 0.68
C LYS A 298 -37.66 10.69 1.24
N ALA A 299 -37.15 11.51 2.17
CA ALA A 299 -37.84 12.72 2.64
C ALA A 299 -38.11 13.71 1.49
N TRP A 300 -37.16 13.86 0.56
CA TRP A 300 -37.34 14.70 -0.62
C TRP A 300 -38.35 14.12 -1.64
N LYS A 301 -38.39 12.79 -1.81
CA LYS A 301 -39.38 12.11 -2.67
C LYS A 301 -40.81 12.19 -2.12
N GLN A 302 -41.01 12.06 -0.80
CA GLN A 302 -42.33 12.20 -0.18
C GLN A 302 -42.88 13.64 -0.33
N GLY A 303 -42.02 14.65 -0.25
CA GLY A 303 -42.40 16.03 -0.56
C GLY A 303 -42.87 16.25 -2.01
N ARG A 304 -42.31 15.50 -2.98
CA ARG A 304 -42.75 15.54 -4.38
C ARG A 304 -44.08 14.83 -4.64
N GLN A 305 -44.36 13.76 -3.89
CA GLN A 305 -45.57 12.97 -4.11
C GLN A 305 -46.83 13.66 -3.57
N SER A 306 -46.71 14.44 -2.49
CA SER A 306 -47.81 15.27 -1.97
C SER A 306 -48.17 16.46 -2.87
N GLN A 307 -47.31 16.80 -3.84
CA GLN A 307 -47.52 17.92 -4.76
C GLN A 307 -48.12 17.47 -6.11
N GLN A 308 -48.15 16.16 -6.39
CA GLN A 308 -48.77 15.59 -7.59
C GLN A 308 -50.23 15.13 -7.38
N SER A 309 -50.74 15.18 -6.14
CA SER A 309 -52.13 14.89 -5.81
C SER A 309 -52.89 16.19 -5.51
N ILE A 310 -53.08 17.05 -6.50
CA ILE A 310 -54.07 18.13 -6.44
C ILE A 310 -55.24 17.70 -7.35
N PRO A 311 -56.43 17.38 -6.80
CA PRO A 311 -57.63 17.20 -7.60
C PRO A 311 -58.05 18.55 -8.20
N ALA A 312 -58.58 18.53 -9.42
CA ALA A 312 -59.10 19.73 -10.11
C ALA A 312 -60.11 20.50 -9.22
N PRO A 313 -60.09 21.84 -9.22
CA PRO A 313 -60.95 22.62 -8.32
C PRO A 313 -62.34 22.83 -8.96
N ASP A 314 -63.36 22.23 -8.35
CA ASP A 314 -64.72 22.76 -8.43
C ASP A 314 -64.91 23.82 -7.34
N GLY A 315 -65.69 24.84 -7.68
CA GLY A 315 -65.61 26.18 -7.11
C GLY A 315 -65.94 26.33 -5.63
N ASN A 316 -65.41 27.43 -5.10
CA ASN A 316 -65.77 28.14 -3.86
C ASN A 316 -65.02 27.69 -2.61
N THR A 317 -63.94 28.40 -2.27
CA THR A 317 -63.72 29.01 -0.94
C THR A 317 -62.49 29.94 -1.02
N GLU A 318 -62.74 31.24 -0.90
CA GLU A 318 -61.73 32.27 -0.66
C GLU A 318 -61.08 32.03 0.71
N THR A 319 -59.81 31.63 0.72
CA THR A 319 -58.72 32.08 1.62
C THR A 319 -57.62 31.01 1.68
N GLN A 320 -56.39 31.44 1.40
CA GLN A 320 -55.15 30.66 1.43
C GLN A 320 -54.97 29.70 0.24
N ILE A 321 -54.32 30.17 -0.83
CA ILE A 321 -53.30 29.51 -1.66
C ILE A 321 -52.98 30.49 -2.80
N GLU A 322 -51.93 31.29 -2.64
CA GLU A 322 -51.27 32.03 -3.72
C GLU A 322 -49.75 31.96 -3.48
N GLU A 323 -49.22 30.73 -3.46
CA GLU A 323 -47.78 30.47 -3.49
C GLU A 323 -47.36 29.55 -4.64
N GLU A 324 -48.21 29.40 -5.65
CA GLU A 324 -47.81 28.90 -6.96
C GLU A 324 -47.65 30.08 -7.90
N GLU A 325 -46.47 30.67 -7.94
CA GLU A 325 -46.06 31.39 -9.14
C GLU A 325 -44.54 31.45 -9.29
N GLU A 326 -44.10 31.04 -10.48
CA GLU A 326 -42.76 31.07 -11.07
C GLU A 326 -41.77 29.94 -10.71
N VAL A 327 -42.06 28.74 -11.25
CA VAL A 327 -41.02 27.82 -11.74
C VAL A 327 -40.74 28.16 -13.21
N GLY A 328 -40.15 29.32 -13.46
CA GLY A 328 -39.44 29.62 -14.71
C GLY A 328 -37.93 29.57 -14.43
N GLU A 329 -37.10 29.35 -15.45
CA GLU A 329 -35.64 29.52 -15.32
C GLU A 329 -35.34 30.98 -14.95
N VAL A 330 -35.11 31.24 -13.66
CA VAL A 330 -34.72 32.55 -13.15
C VAL A 330 -33.23 32.73 -13.44
N PRO A 331 -32.81 33.77 -14.19
CA PRO A 331 -31.40 34.03 -14.45
C PRO A 331 -30.61 34.20 -13.15
N ASP A 332 -29.37 33.68 -13.09
CA ASP A 332 -28.53 33.64 -11.87
C ASP A 332 -28.42 34.98 -11.13
N GLY A 333 -28.46 36.12 -11.85
CA GLY A 333 -28.43 37.46 -11.27
C GLY A 333 -29.68 37.90 -10.49
N GLN A 334 -30.76 37.11 -10.50
CA GLN A 334 -32.03 37.41 -9.82
C GLN A 334 -32.37 36.41 -8.71
N LEU A 335 -31.50 35.43 -8.46
CA LEU A 335 -31.70 34.42 -7.44
C LEU A 335 -31.48 34.98 -6.02
N CYS A 336 -32.17 34.36 -5.07
CA CYS A 336 -32.01 34.63 -3.65
C CYS A 336 -30.61 34.23 -3.19
N VAL A 337 -29.89 35.14 -2.53
CA VAL A 337 -28.50 34.90 -2.07
C VAL A 337 -28.37 33.83 -0.98
N ILE A 338 -29.49 33.33 -0.44
CA ILE A 338 -29.51 32.34 0.64
C ILE A 338 -29.76 30.94 0.10
N CYS A 339 -30.85 30.75 -0.65
CA CYS A 339 -31.19 29.44 -1.18
C CYS A 339 -30.65 29.18 -2.58
N LEU A 340 -30.28 30.24 -3.33
CA LEU A 340 -29.83 30.16 -4.73
C LEU A 340 -30.80 29.39 -5.65
N MET A 341 -32.08 29.32 -5.29
CA MET A 341 -33.09 28.50 -5.98
C MET A 341 -34.33 29.27 -6.42
N ARG A 342 -34.64 30.40 -5.75
CA ARG A 342 -35.87 31.18 -5.98
C ARG A 342 -35.54 32.63 -6.24
N ARG A 343 -36.37 33.31 -7.03
CA ARG A 343 -36.22 34.73 -7.34
C ARG A 343 -36.28 35.59 -6.08
N ARG A 344 -35.43 36.62 -6.01
CA ARG A 344 -35.48 37.63 -4.94
C ARG A 344 -36.78 38.45 -5.07
N ARG A 345 -37.67 38.38 -4.08
CA ARG A 345 -38.97 39.08 -4.05
C ARG A 345 -39.25 39.78 -2.72
N SER A 346 -38.26 39.83 -1.83
CA SER A 346 -38.43 40.47 -0.51
C SER A 346 -37.37 41.52 -0.27
N ALA A 347 -37.81 42.71 0.12
CA ALA A 347 -36.96 43.82 0.55
C ALA A 347 -37.06 44.03 2.06
N PHE A 348 -35.92 44.34 2.69
CA PHE A 348 -35.85 44.59 4.13
C PHE A 348 -36.01 46.07 4.46
N THR A 349 -36.67 46.37 5.58
CA THR A 349 -36.80 47.74 6.11
C THR A 349 -35.92 47.90 7.36
N PRO A 350 -35.20 49.04 7.51
CA PRO A 350 -35.20 50.23 6.66
C PRO A 350 -34.22 50.21 5.47
N CYS A 351 -33.37 49.20 5.33
CA CYS A 351 -32.22 49.26 4.40
C CYS A 351 -32.58 49.14 2.90
N GLY A 352 -33.80 48.73 2.55
CA GLY A 352 -34.31 48.64 1.18
C GLY A 352 -33.75 47.48 0.34
N HIS A 353 -32.83 46.67 0.85
CA HIS A 353 -32.16 45.63 0.06
C HIS A 353 -33.08 44.47 -0.30
N ARG A 354 -33.28 44.25 -1.61
CA ARG A 354 -34.01 43.12 -2.18
C ARG A 354 -33.08 41.95 -2.51
N VAL A 355 -32.81 41.10 -1.52
CA VAL A 355 -31.75 40.08 -1.60
C VAL A 355 -32.25 38.66 -1.42
N CYS A 356 -33.47 38.48 -0.91
CA CYS A 356 -34.02 37.17 -0.57
C CYS A 356 -35.37 36.88 -1.24
N CYS A 357 -35.70 35.59 -1.35
CA CYS A 357 -37.07 35.15 -1.59
C CYS A 357 -37.90 35.24 -0.30
N HIS A 358 -39.23 35.21 -0.43
CA HIS A 358 -40.17 35.37 0.68
C HIS A 358 -39.94 34.42 1.87
N PRO A 359 -39.84 33.10 1.69
CA PRO A 359 -39.58 32.19 2.82
C PRO A 359 -38.19 32.38 3.46
N CYS A 360 -37.18 32.78 2.69
CA CYS A 360 -35.87 33.11 3.27
C CYS A 360 -35.92 34.43 4.06
N SER A 361 -36.76 35.41 3.67
CA SER A 361 -36.91 36.65 4.44
C SER A 361 -37.59 36.41 5.79
N ILE A 362 -38.59 35.54 5.83
CA ILE A 362 -39.24 35.10 7.08
C ILE A 362 -38.24 34.38 7.99
N SER A 363 -37.38 33.53 7.43
CA SER A 363 -36.35 32.81 8.20
C SER A 363 -35.36 33.76 8.85
N ILE A 364 -34.97 34.85 8.15
CA ILE A 364 -34.08 35.87 8.73
C ILE A 364 -34.76 36.67 9.84
N GLN A 365 -36.04 37.02 9.67
CA GLN A 365 -36.79 37.75 10.69
C GLN A 365 -36.93 36.96 12.00
N ARG A 366 -36.96 35.62 11.93
CA ARG A 366 -37.08 34.75 13.10
C ARG A 366 -35.76 34.52 13.83
N ASN A 367 -34.63 35.01 13.31
CA ASN A 367 -33.34 34.88 13.99
C ASN A 367 -33.24 35.80 15.21
N VAL A 368 -32.38 35.43 16.17
CA VAL A 368 -32.15 36.18 17.41
C VAL A 368 -31.65 37.61 17.15
N THR A 369 -30.91 37.82 16.05
CA THR A 369 -30.45 39.13 15.58
C THR A 369 -30.72 39.25 14.08
N PRO A 370 -31.87 39.82 13.65
CA PRO A 370 -32.24 39.89 12.26
C PRO A 370 -31.46 41.02 11.56
N CYS A 371 -30.47 40.67 10.74
CA CYS A 371 -29.66 41.63 9.99
C CYS A 371 -29.70 41.33 8.48
N CYS A 372 -29.58 42.38 7.65
CA CYS A 372 -29.52 42.24 6.20
C CYS A 372 -28.25 41.46 5.78
N PRO A 373 -28.34 40.40 4.95
CA PRO A 373 -27.17 39.64 4.50
C PRO A 373 -26.13 40.46 3.74
N VAL A 374 -26.51 41.59 3.15
CA VAL A 374 -25.63 42.43 2.33
C VAL A 374 -25.06 43.59 3.13
N CYS A 375 -25.91 44.46 3.69
CA CYS A 375 -25.44 45.65 4.40
C CYS A 375 -25.28 45.47 5.91
N ARG A 376 -25.66 44.31 6.46
CA ARG A 376 -25.63 43.98 7.91
C ARG A 376 -26.45 44.90 8.81
N GLN A 377 -27.26 45.78 8.24
CA GLN A 377 -28.17 46.64 9.00
C GLN A 377 -29.32 45.82 9.60
N ASP A 378 -29.73 46.16 10.82
CA ASP A 378 -30.83 45.50 11.51
C ASP A 378 -32.15 45.65 10.74
N ILE A 379 -32.87 44.54 10.62
CA ILE A 379 -34.13 44.43 9.89
C ILE A 379 -35.28 44.57 10.88
N ARG A 380 -36.20 45.51 10.60
CA ARG A 380 -37.45 45.67 11.36
C ARG A 380 -38.60 44.88 10.75
N ALA A 381 -38.68 44.87 9.42
CA ALA A 381 -39.67 44.11 8.68
C ALA A 381 -39.15 43.75 7.28
N SER A 382 -39.89 42.91 6.56
CA SER A 382 -39.64 42.58 5.16
C SER A 382 -40.93 42.70 4.38
N VAL A 383 -40.87 43.34 3.22
CA VAL A 383 -42.01 43.56 2.34
C VAL A 383 -41.84 42.70 1.09
N ARG A 384 -42.92 42.05 0.64
CA ARG A 384 -42.96 41.32 -0.63
C ARG A 384 -43.18 42.31 -1.78
N ILE A 385 -42.31 42.23 -2.78
CA ILE A 385 -42.35 43.07 -3.98
C ILE A 385 -42.86 42.21 -5.13
N TYR A 386 -43.87 42.74 -5.83
CA TYR A 386 -44.40 42.19 -7.07
C TYR A 386 -43.80 43.01 -8.22
N ASP A 387 -43.11 42.34 -9.13
CA ASP A 387 -42.65 42.95 -10.38
C ASP A 387 -43.85 43.05 -11.33
N SER A 388 -44.02 44.20 -11.99
CA SER A 388 -45.07 44.47 -12.98
C SER A 388 -44.82 43.83 -14.32
#